data_AF-A0AAD2A111-F1
#
_entry.id   AF-A0AAD2A111-F1
#
_cell.length_a   1.000
_cell.length_b   1.000
_cell.length_c   1.000
_cell.angle_alpha   90.00
_cell.angle_beta   90.00
_cell.angle_gamma   90.00
#
_symmetry.space_group_name_H-M   'P 1'
#
loop_
_entity.id
_entity.type
_entity.pdbx_description
1 polymer ?
#
loop_
_entity_poly.entity_id
_entity_poly.type
_entity_poly.pdbx_seq_one_letter_code
_entity_poly.pdbx_strand_id
1 'polypeptide(L)'
;MSKQYSTQHDIEKSRCIAKQKEKPNCNILSKHFKKIYPIGIHRTCSSPLSLSSLSLSLSQNSTDSSLTADSSTPLDQKILSALRLIAPPERREVHVTKIIRQPSASPTEEGGRRRCNWITSNSEKAYVQFHDECWGVPVYDDNQLFELLALSGMLMDFNWTEILKRRELLRESFAGFDPNNVSKMGENEILEIASNKELTLAESRVRCIVDNAKCITKIVREFGSFSSYMWDYVSYKPVINKFRYPKNVPLRSPKAEAMSKDLLKHGFQLVGPVIVYSFMQACGMTIDHLVDCYRYSECVNLAERPWRHV
;
A
#
# COMPACT_ATOMS: atom_id res chain seq x y z
N MET A 1 -33.37 79.55 3.80
CA MET A 1 -34.57 79.31 2.95
C MET A 1 -34.13 78.40 1.81
N SER A 2 -34.31 77.10 1.96
CA SER A 2 -35.40 76.30 1.34
C SER A 2 -34.92 75.68 0.02
N LYS A 3 -35.12 74.40 -0.31
CA LYS A 3 -35.75 73.24 0.33
C LYS A 3 -35.34 72.02 -0.53
N GLN A 4 -35.04 70.89 0.10
CA GLN A 4 -35.26 69.54 -0.45
C GLN A 4 -36.76 69.29 -0.62
N TYR A 5 -37.17 68.38 -1.53
CA TYR A 5 -38.33 67.44 -1.48
C TYR A 5 -38.27 66.63 -2.79
N SER A 6 -38.04 65.31 -2.88
CA SER A 6 -38.50 64.09 -2.17
C SER A 6 -39.96 63.68 -2.42
N THR A 7 -40.12 62.47 -2.96
CA THR A 7 -41.22 61.48 -2.82
C THR A 7 -40.77 60.28 -3.67
N GLN A 8 -40.44 59.06 -3.24
CA GLN A 8 -40.67 58.17 -2.09
C GLN A 8 -42.08 57.54 -1.99
N HIS A 9 -42.06 56.20 -1.83
CA HIS A 9 -43.13 55.22 -1.48
C HIS A 9 -43.99 54.67 -2.65
N ASP A 10 -44.27 53.37 -2.82
CA ASP A 10 -44.14 52.21 -1.92
C ASP A 10 -44.47 50.85 -2.61
N ILE A 11 -43.94 49.75 -2.05
CA ILE A 11 -44.57 48.42 -1.81
C ILE A 11 -44.64 47.31 -2.91
N GLU A 12 -44.00 46.18 -2.53
CA GLU A 12 -44.25 44.73 -2.81
C GLU A 12 -44.29 44.17 -4.26
N LYS A 13 -43.39 43.21 -4.56
CA LYS A 13 -43.70 41.76 -4.40
C LYS A 13 -42.49 40.85 -4.70
N SER A 14 -42.26 39.92 -3.78
CA SER A 14 -41.30 38.83 -3.78
C SER A 14 -41.48 37.83 -4.94
N ARG A 15 -40.37 37.24 -5.44
CA ARG A 15 -40.24 35.77 -5.56
C ARG A 15 -38.81 35.30 -5.81
N CYS A 16 -38.32 34.51 -4.87
CA CYS A 16 -37.20 33.60 -4.96
C CYS A 16 -37.34 32.66 -6.17
N ILE A 17 -36.25 32.41 -6.88
CA ILE A 17 -36.02 31.13 -7.56
C ILE A 17 -34.62 30.63 -7.18
N ALA A 18 -34.62 29.60 -6.35
CA ALA A 18 -33.47 28.77 -6.04
C ALA A 18 -32.95 28.11 -7.33
N LYS A 19 -31.65 28.25 -7.60
CA LYS A 19 -30.93 27.28 -8.44
C LYS A 19 -30.19 26.34 -7.52
N GLN A 20 -30.63 25.09 -7.57
CA GLN A 20 -30.13 23.96 -6.80
C GLN A 20 -28.63 23.77 -7.06
N LYS A 21 -27.87 23.61 -5.98
CA LYS A 21 -26.56 22.97 -5.99
C LYS A 21 -26.77 21.51 -6.34
N GLU A 22 -26.48 21.13 -7.59
CA GLU A 22 -26.26 19.73 -7.93
C GLU A 22 -24.89 19.30 -7.36
N LYS A 23 -24.93 18.36 -6.43
CA LYS A 23 -23.75 17.63 -5.94
C LYS A 23 -23.16 16.83 -7.10
N PRO A 24 -21.83 16.82 -7.31
CA PRO A 24 -21.25 15.95 -8.32
C PRO A 24 -21.49 14.49 -7.93
N ASN A 25 -21.99 13.76 -8.92
CA ASN A 25 -22.58 12.45 -8.80
C ASN A 25 -21.46 11.40 -8.60
N CYS A 26 -21.43 10.72 -7.44
CA CYS A 26 -20.44 9.70 -7.05
C CYS A 26 -20.33 8.47 -7.97
N ASN A 27 -21.05 8.43 -9.09
CA ASN A 27 -21.07 7.30 -10.02
C ASN A 27 -20.02 7.40 -11.17
N ILE A 28 -19.30 8.52 -11.29
CA ILE A 28 -18.19 8.67 -12.26
C ILE A 28 -16.89 8.05 -11.72
N LEU A 29 -16.71 8.05 -10.38
CA LEU A 29 -15.53 7.52 -9.67
C LEU A 29 -15.28 6.03 -9.96
N SER A 30 -16.30 5.19 -10.05
CA SER A 30 -16.11 3.73 -10.26
C SER A 30 -15.72 3.33 -11.68
N LYS A 31 -16.01 4.18 -12.68
CA LYS A 31 -15.67 3.90 -14.08
C LYS A 31 -14.23 4.27 -14.41
N HIS A 32 -13.66 5.26 -13.73
CA HIS A 32 -12.30 5.71 -13.99
C HIS A 32 -11.24 4.74 -13.44
N PHE A 33 -11.48 4.09 -12.30
CA PHE A 33 -10.59 3.04 -11.76
C PHE A 33 -10.47 1.84 -12.73
N LYS A 34 -11.57 1.42 -13.36
CA LYS A 34 -11.53 0.34 -14.38
C LYS A 34 -10.80 0.73 -15.67
N LYS A 35 -10.64 2.03 -15.94
CA LYS A 35 -9.91 2.54 -17.10
C LYS A 35 -8.41 2.66 -16.81
N ILE A 36 -8.03 2.95 -15.57
CA ILE A 36 -6.62 3.13 -15.15
C ILE A 36 -5.96 1.77 -14.82
N TYR A 37 -6.69 0.81 -14.24
CA TYR A 37 -6.21 -0.55 -13.98
C TYR A 37 -7.28 -1.58 -14.36
N PRO A 38 -7.34 -2.04 -15.62
CA PRO A 38 -8.39 -2.94 -16.05
C PRO A 38 -8.13 -4.37 -15.53
N ILE A 39 -8.62 -4.69 -14.34
CA ILE A 39 -8.78 -6.07 -13.87
C ILE A 39 -10.27 -6.32 -13.60
N GLY A 40 -10.92 -7.00 -14.54
CA GLY A 40 -12.26 -7.56 -14.35
C GLY A 40 -12.14 -9.01 -13.88
N ILE A 41 -12.46 -9.29 -12.61
CA ILE A 41 -12.66 -10.67 -12.14
C ILE A 41 -14.02 -11.13 -12.66
N HIS A 42 -14.03 -12.08 -13.60
CA HIS A 42 -15.24 -12.82 -13.96
C HIS A 42 -15.69 -13.66 -12.76
N ARG A 43 -16.79 -13.25 -12.11
CA ARG A 43 -17.60 -14.15 -11.28
C ARG A 43 -18.58 -14.87 -12.19
N THR A 44 -18.34 -16.14 -12.47
CA THR A 44 -19.40 -17.03 -12.97
C THR A 44 -20.27 -17.44 -11.79
N CYS A 45 -21.44 -16.82 -11.67
CA CYS A 45 -22.55 -17.38 -10.92
C CYS A 45 -23.09 -18.60 -11.69
N SER A 46 -23.31 -19.70 -10.99
CA SER A 46 -24.26 -20.72 -11.40
C SER A 46 -25.19 -20.98 -10.22
N SER A 47 -26.47 -20.95 -10.54
CA SER A 47 -27.65 -20.78 -9.68
C SER A 47 -27.95 -22.01 -8.80
N PRO A 48 -28.91 -21.88 -7.85
CA PRO A 48 -29.11 -22.82 -6.76
C PRO A 48 -30.05 -23.96 -7.15
N LEU A 49 -29.83 -25.15 -6.61
CA LEU A 49 -30.88 -26.16 -6.50
C LEU A 49 -30.88 -26.79 -5.11
N SER A 50 -32.04 -26.64 -4.50
CA SER A 50 -32.58 -27.37 -3.35
C SER A 50 -32.43 -28.89 -3.52
N LEU A 51 -32.15 -29.61 -2.43
CA LEU A 51 -32.98 -30.72 -1.97
C LEU A 51 -32.61 -31.12 -0.53
N SER A 52 -33.62 -31.63 0.15
CA SER A 52 -33.79 -31.84 1.58
C SER A 52 -33.40 -33.24 2.08
N SER A 53 -33.18 -33.33 3.40
CA SER A 53 -33.59 -34.42 4.31
C SER A 53 -32.63 -35.57 4.66
N LEU A 54 -32.39 -35.70 5.99
CA LEU A 54 -32.29 -36.92 6.85
C LEU A 54 -31.11 -37.90 6.58
N SER A 55 -30.44 -38.58 7.51
CA SER A 55 -30.56 -38.82 8.96
C SER A 55 -29.38 -39.73 9.44
N LEU A 56 -29.00 -39.60 10.72
CA LEU A 56 -28.48 -40.61 11.69
C LEU A 56 -27.38 -41.65 11.36
N SER A 57 -26.39 -41.72 12.27
CA SER A 57 -25.91 -42.86 13.10
C SER A 57 -24.37 -42.92 13.19
N LEU A 58 -23.76 -42.70 14.36
CA LEU A 58 -23.43 -43.65 15.44
C LEU A 58 -22.40 -44.72 15.04
N SER A 59 -21.17 -44.60 15.57
CA SER A 59 -20.35 -45.74 16.00
C SER A 59 -19.27 -45.26 16.98
N GLN A 60 -19.43 -45.66 18.24
CA GLN A 60 -18.33 -45.85 19.18
C GLN A 60 -17.74 -47.24 18.95
N ASN A 61 -16.46 -47.41 19.26
CA ASN A 61 -15.88 -48.67 19.72
C ASN A 61 -14.79 -48.37 20.77
N SER A 62 -14.68 -49.28 21.73
CA SER A 62 -14.15 -49.11 23.08
C SER A 62 -12.83 -49.86 23.32
N THR A 63 -12.22 -49.60 24.50
CA THR A 63 -11.55 -50.55 25.46
C THR A 63 -10.26 -51.29 25.04
N ASP A 64 -9.25 -51.63 25.89
CA ASP A 64 -8.93 -51.44 27.33
C ASP A 64 -7.53 -52.06 27.64
N SER A 65 -6.98 -51.72 28.82
CA SER A 65 -6.06 -52.49 29.72
C SER A 65 -4.55 -52.50 29.46
N SER A 66 -3.63 -52.51 30.47
CA SER A 66 -3.74 -52.62 31.94
C SER A 66 -2.36 -52.35 32.63
N LEU A 67 -2.40 -51.62 33.75
CA LEU A 67 -1.74 -51.76 35.07
C LEU A 67 -0.48 -52.65 35.28
N THR A 68 0.50 -52.14 36.06
CA THR A 68 0.98 -52.74 37.34
C THR A 68 1.63 -51.68 38.25
N ALA A 69 1.47 -51.87 39.57
CA ALA A 69 1.86 -50.99 40.68
C ALA A 69 3.26 -51.33 41.27
N ASP A 70 3.74 -50.49 42.19
CA ASP A 70 4.43 -50.82 43.48
C ASP A 70 5.05 -49.54 44.07
N SER A 71 4.44 -48.89 45.07
CA SER A 71 4.55 -49.06 46.54
C SER A 71 5.92 -48.66 47.14
N SER A 72 6.00 -47.43 47.67
CA SER A 72 7.13 -46.90 48.46
C SER A 72 6.89 -47.07 49.97
N THR A 73 7.90 -47.49 50.73
CA THR A 73 7.85 -47.57 52.20
C THR A 73 8.37 -46.28 52.88
N PRO A 74 7.99 -45.98 54.15
CA PRO A 74 8.23 -44.68 54.80
C PRO A 74 9.64 -44.48 55.40
N LEU A 75 10.62 -45.32 55.04
CA LEU A 75 11.99 -45.24 55.57
C LEU A 75 13.00 -44.67 54.54
N ASP A 76 12.68 -44.70 53.25
CA ASP A 76 13.54 -44.19 52.17
C ASP A 76 13.50 -42.66 51.99
N GLN A 77 12.52 -41.96 52.60
CA GLN A 77 12.44 -40.50 52.53
C GLN A 77 13.40 -39.77 53.49
N LYS A 78 14.00 -40.46 54.47
CA LYS A 78 14.92 -39.85 55.46
C LYS A 78 16.40 -39.93 55.09
N ILE A 79 16.79 -40.77 54.14
CA ILE A 79 18.18 -40.86 53.66
C ILE A 79 18.44 -39.89 52.49
N LEU A 80 17.44 -39.62 51.64
CA LEU A 80 17.54 -38.69 50.51
C LEU A 80 17.57 -37.20 50.89
N SER A 81 17.15 -36.85 52.11
CA SER A 81 17.13 -35.47 52.61
C SER A 81 18.47 -35.03 53.22
N ALA A 82 19.31 -35.96 53.68
CA ALA A 82 20.60 -35.66 54.30
C ALA A 82 21.76 -35.47 53.30
N LEU A 83 21.64 -35.98 52.06
CA LEU A 83 22.69 -35.87 51.03
C LEU A 83 22.61 -34.59 50.18
N ARG A 84 21.67 -33.68 50.46
CA ARG A 84 21.50 -32.41 49.71
C ARG A 84 22.23 -31.19 50.29
N LEU A 85 22.97 -31.33 51.40
CA LEU A 85 23.58 -30.20 52.09
C LEU A 85 25.11 -30.05 51.90
N ILE A 86 25.77 -30.90 51.10
CA ILE A 86 27.25 -30.86 50.96
C ILE A 86 27.72 -31.04 49.50
N ALA A 87 27.03 -30.46 48.52
CA ALA A 87 27.50 -30.45 47.12
C ALA A 87 27.61 -29.02 46.56
N PRO A 88 28.74 -28.63 45.94
CA PRO A 88 28.96 -27.30 45.37
C PRO A 88 28.11 -27.07 44.10
N PRO A 89 27.86 -25.80 43.69
CA PRO A 89 26.93 -25.49 42.62
C PRO A 89 27.53 -25.86 41.26
N GLU A 90 27.02 -26.93 40.65
CA GLU A 90 27.25 -27.20 39.24
C GLU A 90 26.44 -26.26 38.35
N ARG A 91 27.15 -25.74 37.35
CA ARG A 91 26.69 -24.82 36.32
C ARG A 91 25.55 -25.48 35.52
N ARG A 92 24.32 -25.00 35.67
CA ARG A 92 23.19 -25.47 34.83
C ARG A 92 23.41 -25.05 33.38
N GLU A 93 23.68 -26.02 32.52
CA GLU A 93 23.34 -25.92 31.10
C GLU A 93 21.82 -25.84 30.97
N VAL A 94 21.33 -24.76 30.34
CA VAL A 94 19.91 -24.59 30.06
C VAL A 94 19.56 -25.50 28.88
N HIS A 95 19.03 -26.68 29.20
CA HIS A 95 18.34 -27.51 28.23
C HIS A 95 17.04 -26.80 27.84
N VAL A 96 17.06 -26.12 26.69
CA VAL A 96 15.86 -25.50 26.10
C VAL A 96 14.95 -26.63 25.65
N THR A 97 13.99 -26.97 26.50
CA THR A 97 12.86 -27.82 26.13
C THR A 97 12.15 -27.13 24.96
N LYS A 98 12.21 -27.79 23.80
CA LYS A 98 11.56 -27.37 22.57
C LYS A 98 10.05 -27.45 22.78
N ILE A 99 9.47 -26.40 23.37
CA ILE A 99 8.03 -26.16 23.30
C ILE A 99 7.77 -25.94 21.81
N ILE A 100 7.24 -26.95 21.14
CA ILE A 100 6.63 -26.81 19.82
C ILE A 100 5.40 -25.92 20.04
N ARG A 101 5.63 -24.60 20.06
CA ARG A 101 4.58 -23.63 19.83
C ARG A 101 4.16 -23.84 18.39
N GLN A 102 2.98 -24.42 18.22
CA GLN A 102 2.23 -24.31 16.97
C GLN A 102 2.30 -22.85 16.52
N PRO A 103 2.62 -22.55 15.25
CA PRO A 103 2.44 -21.19 14.75
C PRO A 103 0.96 -20.89 14.90
N SER A 104 0.63 -19.95 15.79
CA SER A 104 -0.70 -19.37 15.91
C SER A 104 -1.14 -18.98 14.50
N ALA A 105 -2.18 -19.66 14.01
CA ALA A 105 -2.77 -19.38 12.72
C ALA A 105 -3.03 -17.87 12.62
N SER A 106 -2.48 -17.27 11.57
CA SER A 106 -2.82 -15.91 11.15
C SER A 106 -4.34 -15.78 11.07
N PRO A 107 -4.93 -14.63 11.45
CA PRO A 107 -6.36 -14.43 11.26
C PRO A 107 -6.66 -14.60 9.78
N THR A 108 -7.42 -15.65 9.46
CA THR A 108 -7.97 -15.86 8.12
C THR A 108 -8.93 -14.72 7.85
N GLU A 109 -8.48 -13.74 7.07
CA GLU A 109 -9.33 -12.67 6.55
C GLU A 109 -10.41 -13.27 5.66
N GLU A 110 -11.64 -12.77 5.78
CA GLU A 110 -12.77 -13.13 4.93
C GLU A 110 -12.38 -13.03 3.45
N GLY A 111 -12.31 -14.19 2.78
CA GLY A 111 -11.92 -14.28 1.37
C GLY A 111 -10.55 -14.91 1.08
N GLY A 112 -9.92 -15.64 2.01
CA GLY A 112 -8.98 -16.74 1.71
C GLY A 112 -7.67 -16.41 0.96
N ARG A 113 -7.34 -15.14 0.75
CA ARG A 113 -6.12 -14.71 0.05
C ARG A 113 -5.11 -14.14 1.04
N ARG A 114 -3.94 -14.76 1.16
CA ARG A 114 -2.85 -14.23 1.99
C ARG A 114 -2.22 -13.02 1.33
N ARG A 115 -2.10 -11.91 2.06
CA ARG A 115 -1.41 -10.67 1.64
C ARG A 115 -0.03 -10.59 2.27
N CYS A 116 0.80 -9.66 1.80
CA CYS A 116 2.05 -9.33 2.47
C CYS A 116 1.79 -8.83 3.90
N ASN A 117 2.71 -9.09 4.85
CA ASN A 117 2.49 -8.80 6.27
C ASN A 117 2.28 -7.32 6.64
N TRP A 118 2.64 -6.38 5.75
CA TRP A 118 2.35 -4.96 5.95
C TRP A 118 0.89 -4.60 5.66
N ILE A 119 0.11 -5.55 5.14
CA ILE A 119 -1.35 -5.49 5.13
C ILE A 119 -1.88 -6.39 6.24
N THR A 120 -2.53 -5.76 7.20
CA THR A 120 -3.13 -6.39 8.39
C THR A 120 -4.65 -6.27 8.34
N SER A 121 -5.35 -7.03 9.20
CA SER A 121 -6.81 -6.98 9.32
C SER A 121 -7.36 -5.59 9.66
N ASN A 122 -6.52 -4.73 10.25
CA ASN A 122 -6.87 -3.36 10.64
C ASN A 122 -6.41 -2.33 9.61
N SER A 123 -5.87 -2.78 8.47
CA SER A 123 -5.41 -1.88 7.42
C SER A 123 -6.59 -1.19 6.76
N GLU A 124 -6.40 0.10 6.51
CA GLU A 124 -7.39 0.93 5.84
C GLU A 124 -7.65 0.45 4.42
N LYS A 125 -8.91 0.54 3.97
CA LYS A 125 -9.34 0.02 2.67
C LYS A 125 -8.50 0.56 1.50
N ALA A 126 -8.13 1.85 1.54
CA ALA A 126 -7.31 2.47 0.50
C ALA A 126 -5.92 1.81 0.39
N TYR A 127 -5.32 1.40 1.51
CA TYR A 127 -4.01 0.75 1.51
C TYR A 127 -4.09 -0.70 1.04
N VAL A 128 -5.15 -1.42 1.46
CA VAL A 128 -5.45 -2.78 0.96
C VAL A 128 -5.65 -2.75 -0.56
N GLN A 129 -6.45 -1.81 -1.07
CA GLN A 129 -6.70 -1.67 -2.50
C GLN A 129 -5.42 -1.33 -3.28
N PHE A 130 -4.59 -0.44 -2.75
CA PHE A 130 -3.30 -0.11 -3.38
C PHE A 130 -2.39 -1.34 -3.46
N HIS A 131 -2.28 -2.14 -2.39
CA HIS A 131 -1.55 -3.41 -2.42
C HIS A 131 -2.10 -4.39 -3.46
N ASP A 132 -3.42 -4.54 -3.50
CA ASP A 132 -4.12 -5.54 -4.30
C ASP A 132 -4.14 -5.18 -5.79
N GLU A 133 -4.20 -3.90 -6.14
CA GLU A 133 -4.46 -3.46 -7.53
C GLU A 133 -3.28 -2.73 -8.17
N CYS A 134 -2.44 -2.04 -7.39
CA CYS A 134 -1.42 -1.12 -7.91
C CYS A 134 0.02 -1.57 -7.58
N TRP A 135 0.30 -1.89 -6.33
CA TRP A 135 1.66 -2.07 -5.84
C TRP A 135 2.32 -3.31 -6.44
N GLY A 136 3.51 -3.14 -7.00
CA GLY A 136 4.24 -4.18 -7.72
C GLY A 136 3.69 -4.48 -9.12
N VAL A 137 2.68 -3.76 -9.61
CA VAL A 137 2.19 -3.90 -11.00
C VAL A 137 3.05 -3.02 -11.90
N PRO A 138 3.66 -3.55 -12.98
CA PRO A 138 4.46 -2.74 -13.90
C PRO A 138 3.65 -1.58 -14.52
N VAL A 139 4.15 -0.36 -14.32
CA VAL A 139 3.57 0.88 -14.87
C VAL A 139 4.51 1.46 -15.94
N TYR A 140 3.96 1.81 -17.10
CA TYR A 140 4.73 2.32 -18.25
C TYR A 140 4.30 3.71 -18.71
N ASP A 141 3.21 4.26 -18.17
CA ASP A 141 2.70 5.59 -18.51
C ASP A 141 3.47 6.67 -17.73
N ASP A 142 3.93 7.71 -18.44
CA ASP A 142 4.78 8.77 -17.87
C ASP A 142 4.07 9.53 -16.74
N ASN A 143 2.77 9.81 -16.88
CA ASN A 143 2.02 10.56 -15.87
C ASN A 143 1.83 9.72 -14.61
N GLN A 144 1.51 8.42 -14.76
CA GLN A 144 1.41 7.51 -13.62
C GLN A 144 2.75 7.28 -12.92
N LEU A 145 3.86 7.22 -13.68
CA LEU A 145 5.20 7.14 -13.08
C LEU A 145 5.55 8.43 -12.34
N PHE A 146 5.21 9.60 -12.89
CA PHE A 146 5.40 10.87 -12.20
C PHE A 146 4.57 10.93 -10.92
N GLU A 147 3.28 10.55 -10.98
CA GLU A 147 2.41 10.44 -9.82
C GLU A 147 3.06 9.56 -8.74
N LEU A 148 3.42 8.32 -9.08
CA LEU A 148 4.01 7.39 -8.11
C LEU A 148 5.31 7.91 -7.51
N LEU A 149 6.17 8.57 -8.30
CA LEU A 149 7.39 9.19 -7.79
C LEU A 149 7.08 10.32 -6.80
N ALA A 150 6.12 11.18 -7.13
CA ALA A 150 5.68 12.27 -6.26
C ALA A 150 5.07 11.72 -4.95
N LEU A 151 4.21 10.70 -5.02
CA LEU A 151 3.62 10.05 -3.85
C LEU A 151 4.70 9.37 -2.98
N SER A 152 5.69 8.71 -3.59
CA SER A 152 6.83 8.15 -2.85
C SER A 152 7.65 9.25 -2.16
N GLY A 153 7.82 10.42 -2.77
CA GLY A 153 8.47 11.58 -2.15
C GLY A 153 7.76 12.08 -0.88
N MET A 154 6.43 11.94 -0.82
CA MET A 154 5.62 12.31 0.35
C MET A 154 5.78 11.36 1.54
N LEU A 155 6.45 10.21 1.38
CA LEU A 155 6.78 9.31 2.49
C LEU A 155 7.70 9.95 3.54
N MET A 156 8.30 11.10 3.22
CA MET A 156 9.04 11.93 4.17
C MET A 156 8.14 12.57 5.23
N ASP A 157 6.86 12.81 4.91
CA ASP A 157 5.93 13.55 5.78
C ASP A 157 4.76 12.67 6.24
N PHE A 158 4.38 11.65 5.44
CA PHE A 158 3.18 10.86 5.64
C PHE A 158 3.45 9.36 5.43
N ASN A 159 2.60 8.50 5.98
CA ASN A 159 2.60 7.09 5.58
C ASN A 159 1.74 6.86 4.31
N TRP A 160 1.88 5.69 3.68
CA TRP A 160 1.12 5.31 2.48
C TRP A 160 -0.39 5.46 2.65
N THR A 161 -0.95 5.08 3.81
CA THR A 161 -2.39 5.19 4.05
C THR A 161 -2.88 6.63 3.95
N GLU A 162 -2.17 7.57 4.56
CA GLU A 162 -2.52 9.00 4.51
C GLU A 162 -2.40 9.55 3.09
N ILE A 163 -1.32 9.20 2.38
CA ILE A 163 -1.09 9.61 1.00
C ILE A 163 -2.21 9.09 0.08
N LEU A 164 -2.55 7.80 0.21
CA LEU A 164 -3.56 7.14 -0.63
C LEU A 164 -4.96 7.67 -0.36
N LYS A 165 -5.29 8.08 0.87
CA LYS A 165 -6.56 8.74 1.19
C LYS A 165 -6.72 10.09 0.46
N ARG A 166 -5.61 10.76 0.13
CA ARG A 166 -5.58 12.06 -0.57
C ARG A 166 -5.27 11.93 -2.06
N ARG A 167 -5.11 10.71 -2.59
CA ARG A 167 -4.60 10.46 -3.96
C ARG A 167 -5.42 11.15 -5.05
N GLU A 168 -6.74 11.10 -4.98
CA GLU A 168 -7.58 11.77 -6.00
C GLU A 168 -7.49 13.29 -5.91
N LEU A 169 -7.51 13.85 -4.69
CA LEU A 169 -7.34 15.29 -4.50
C LEU A 169 -5.96 15.77 -4.98
N LEU A 170 -4.92 14.96 -4.77
CA LEU A 170 -3.59 15.21 -5.30
C LEU A 170 -3.58 15.20 -6.83
N ARG A 171 -4.25 14.24 -7.48
CA ARG A 171 -4.37 14.23 -8.94
C ARG A 171 -5.09 15.47 -9.46
N GLU A 172 -6.18 15.88 -8.83
CA GLU A 172 -6.89 17.11 -9.22
C GLU A 172 -5.99 18.33 -9.09
N SER A 173 -5.29 18.44 -7.95
CA SER A 173 -4.42 19.58 -7.64
C SER A 173 -3.20 19.66 -8.55
N PHE A 174 -2.68 18.52 -9.01
CA PHE A 174 -1.52 18.44 -9.90
C PHE A 174 -1.91 18.09 -11.35
N ALA A 175 -3.11 18.46 -11.80
CA ALA A 175 -3.56 18.31 -13.19
C ALA A 175 -3.32 16.89 -13.78
N GLY A 176 -3.65 15.86 -13.00
CA GLY A 176 -3.47 14.45 -13.37
C GLY A 176 -2.01 13.99 -13.41
N PHE A 177 -1.10 14.75 -12.81
CA PHE A 177 0.35 14.56 -12.92
C PHE A 177 0.83 14.53 -14.38
N ASP A 178 0.29 15.39 -15.24
CA ASP A 178 0.89 15.66 -16.55
C ASP A 178 2.12 16.57 -16.38
N PRO A 179 3.35 16.11 -16.67
CA PRO A 179 4.56 16.91 -16.51
C PRO A 179 4.50 18.24 -17.27
N ASN A 180 3.82 18.31 -18.42
CA ASN A 180 3.72 19.53 -19.22
C ASN A 180 2.84 20.60 -18.57
N ASN A 181 1.80 20.18 -17.84
CA ASN A 181 0.90 21.09 -17.14
C ASN A 181 1.51 21.50 -15.81
N VAL A 182 1.99 20.51 -15.04
CA VAL A 182 2.56 20.75 -13.70
C VAL A 182 3.83 21.60 -13.77
N SER A 183 4.68 21.41 -14.79
CA SER A 183 5.90 22.22 -14.95
C SER A 183 5.66 23.71 -15.24
N LYS A 184 4.44 24.08 -15.64
CA LYS A 184 4.03 25.45 -15.94
C LYS A 184 3.31 26.14 -14.78
N MET A 185 3.04 25.42 -13.70
CA MET A 185 2.34 25.99 -12.54
C MET A 185 3.13 27.17 -11.96
N GLY A 186 2.43 28.30 -11.83
CA GLY A 186 3.00 29.54 -11.31
C GLY A 186 2.90 29.65 -9.79
N GLU A 187 3.45 30.75 -9.26
CA GLU A 187 3.44 31.05 -7.82
C GLU A 187 2.04 31.03 -7.20
N ASN A 188 1.04 31.58 -7.89
CA ASN A 188 -0.32 31.63 -7.38
C ASN A 188 -0.94 30.23 -7.20
N GLU A 189 -0.77 29.35 -8.19
CA GLU A 189 -1.26 27.97 -8.13
C GLU A 189 -0.54 27.17 -7.04
N ILE A 190 0.78 27.36 -6.90
CA ILE A 190 1.58 26.73 -5.83
C ILE A 190 1.04 27.12 -4.46
N LEU A 191 0.79 28.41 -4.23
CA LEU A 191 0.27 28.92 -2.96
C LEU A 191 -1.17 28.47 -2.71
N GLU A 192 -1.99 28.36 -3.75
CA GLU A 192 -3.35 27.83 -3.66
C GLU A 192 -3.34 26.36 -3.21
N ILE A 193 -2.54 25.51 -3.85
CA ILE A 193 -2.38 24.09 -3.49
C ILE A 193 -1.85 23.97 -2.05
N ALA A 194 -0.83 24.74 -1.69
CA ALA A 194 -0.24 24.73 -0.35
C ALA A 194 -1.21 25.19 0.75
N SER A 195 -2.17 26.06 0.40
CA SER A 195 -3.20 26.55 1.33
C SER A 195 -4.36 25.57 1.52
N ASN A 196 -4.43 24.49 0.72
CA ASN A 196 -5.48 23.50 0.82
C ASN A 196 -5.30 22.61 2.06
N LYS A 197 -6.17 22.85 3.06
CA LYS A 197 -6.17 22.11 4.33
C LYS A 197 -6.49 20.62 4.21
N GLU A 198 -7.12 20.18 3.12
CA GLU A 198 -7.40 18.77 2.90
C GLU A 198 -6.18 18.00 2.39
N LEU A 199 -5.28 18.67 1.67
CA LEU A 199 -3.99 18.10 1.25
C LEU A 199 -2.99 18.01 2.41
N THR A 200 -3.03 19.03 3.28
CA THR A 200 -2.04 19.27 4.35
C THR A 200 -0.59 19.22 3.86
N LEU A 201 -0.36 19.60 2.60
CA LEU A 201 0.95 19.53 1.96
C LEU A 201 1.70 20.86 2.11
N ALA A 202 2.92 20.81 2.67
CA ALA A 202 3.73 22.02 2.83
C ALA A 202 4.11 22.64 1.47
N GLU A 203 4.19 23.97 1.42
CA GLU A 203 4.52 24.72 0.18
C GLU A 203 5.81 24.22 -0.48
N SER A 204 6.84 23.91 0.31
CA SER A 204 8.12 23.37 -0.20
C SER A 204 7.95 22.03 -0.94
N ARG A 205 6.96 21.22 -0.55
CA ARG A 205 6.64 19.95 -1.24
C ARG A 205 5.90 20.20 -2.54
N VAL A 206 4.97 21.16 -2.56
CA VAL A 206 4.28 21.58 -3.80
C VAL A 206 5.31 22.06 -4.83
N ARG A 207 6.23 22.95 -4.40
CA ARG A 207 7.33 23.45 -5.25
C ARG A 207 8.22 22.32 -5.77
N CYS A 208 8.59 21.38 -4.90
CA CYS A 208 9.37 20.21 -5.29
C CYS A 208 8.68 19.39 -6.38
N ILE A 209 7.37 19.17 -6.31
CA ILE A 209 6.62 18.43 -7.34
C ILE A 209 6.63 19.20 -8.67
N VAL A 210 6.42 20.52 -8.62
CA VAL A 210 6.50 21.40 -9.81
C VAL A 210 7.88 21.39 -10.43
N ASP A 211 8.94 21.45 -9.63
CA ASP A 211 10.32 21.40 -10.13
C ASP A 211 10.68 20.02 -10.69
N ASN A 212 10.22 18.94 -10.07
CA ASN A 212 10.36 17.58 -10.61
C ASN A 212 9.66 17.45 -11.96
N ALA A 213 8.48 18.04 -12.15
CA ALA A 213 7.81 18.07 -13.46
C ALA A 213 8.65 18.79 -14.52
N LYS A 214 9.32 19.90 -14.17
CA LYS A 214 10.26 20.59 -15.09
C LYS A 214 11.43 19.69 -15.45
N CYS A 215 11.96 18.91 -14.51
CA CYS A 215 13.02 17.94 -14.78
C CYS A 215 12.54 16.81 -15.69
N ILE A 216 11.33 16.28 -15.48
CA ILE A 216 10.72 15.28 -16.36
C ILE A 216 10.59 15.81 -17.78
N THR A 217 10.11 17.04 -17.97
CA THR A 217 10.02 17.65 -19.31
C THR A 217 11.38 17.73 -20.02
N LYS A 218 12.49 17.90 -19.28
CA LYS A 218 13.85 17.83 -19.86
C LYS A 218 14.23 16.40 -20.22
N ILE A 219 13.98 15.44 -19.32
CA ILE A 219 14.22 14.01 -19.57
C ILE A 219 13.46 13.54 -20.82
N VAL A 220 12.18 13.89 -20.97
CA VAL A 220 11.37 13.54 -22.15
C VAL A 220 11.99 14.07 -23.45
N ARG A 221 12.61 15.26 -23.44
CA ARG A 221 13.31 15.80 -24.62
C ARG A 221 14.59 15.05 -24.97
N GLU A 222 15.30 14.53 -23.98
CA GLU A 222 16.61 13.88 -24.15
C GLU A 222 16.47 12.37 -24.41
N PHE A 223 15.58 11.70 -23.67
CA PHE A 223 15.41 10.25 -23.65
C PHE A 223 14.10 9.79 -24.28
N GLY A 224 13.30 10.70 -24.82
CA GLY A 224 12.03 10.42 -25.50
C GLY A 224 10.83 10.28 -24.56
N SER A 225 10.96 9.55 -23.45
CA SER A 225 9.92 9.46 -22.41
C SER A 225 10.49 9.23 -21.01
N PHE A 226 9.73 9.62 -19.99
CA PHE A 226 10.11 9.41 -18.59
C PHE A 226 10.16 7.91 -18.23
N SER A 227 9.20 7.15 -18.76
CA SER A 227 9.14 5.70 -18.65
C SER A 227 10.37 5.03 -19.23
N SER A 228 10.81 5.43 -20.42
CA SER A 228 12.00 4.87 -21.07
C SER A 228 13.25 5.09 -20.24
N TYR A 229 13.41 6.31 -19.72
CA TYR A 229 14.51 6.69 -18.84
C TYR A 229 14.51 5.87 -17.54
N MET A 230 13.36 5.72 -16.88
CA MET A 230 13.29 4.99 -15.61
C MET A 230 13.44 3.48 -15.77
N TRP A 231 12.84 2.89 -16.81
CA TRP A 231 12.90 1.45 -17.06
C TRP A 231 14.26 0.97 -17.59
N ASP A 232 15.09 1.84 -18.16
CA ASP A 232 16.46 1.51 -18.58
C ASP A 232 17.33 1.02 -17.41
N TYR A 233 17.15 1.58 -16.20
CA TYR A 233 17.85 1.15 -14.98
C TYR A 233 17.59 -0.31 -14.59
N VAL A 234 16.48 -0.88 -15.05
CA VAL A 234 16.13 -2.29 -14.87
C VAL A 234 16.21 -3.07 -16.19
N SER A 235 16.86 -2.51 -17.20
CA SER A 235 16.99 -3.11 -18.54
C SER A 235 15.64 -3.52 -19.10
N TYR A 236 14.63 -2.67 -18.89
CA TYR A 236 13.25 -2.85 -19.34
C TYR A 236 12.58 -4.14 -18.83
N LYS A 237 13.09 -4.73 -17.74
CA LYS A 237 12.57 -5.96 -17.14
C LYS A 237 12.47 -5.80 -15.62
N PRO A 238 11.29 -6.05 -15.02
CA PRO A 238 11.17 -6.00 -13.57
C PRO A 238 12.17 -6.93 -12.87
N VAL A 239 12.71 -6.48 -11.75
CA VAL A 239 13.51 -7.31 -10.86
C VAL A 239 12.57 -8.15 -10.01
N ILE A 240 12.56 -9.47 -10.25
CA ILE A 240 11.71 -10.39 -9.48
C ILE A 240 12.49 -10.91 -8.27
N ASN A 241 12.12 -10.43 -7.07
CA ASN A 241 12.67 -10.93 -5.83
C ASN A 241 11.84 -12.10 -5.28
N LYS A 242 12.40 -12.89 -4.37
CA LYS A 242 11.75 -14.08 -3.79
C LYS A 242 11.76 -14.03 -2.27
N PHE A 243 11.39 -12.88 -1.70
CA PHE A 243 11.41 -12.69 -0.26
C PHE A 243 10.34 -13.56 0.42
N ARG A 244 10.75 -14.35 1.42
CA ARG A 244 9.82 -15.13 2.26
C ARG A 244 9.37 -14.38 3.51
N TYR A 245 10.17 -13.41 3.95
CA TYR A 245 9.95 -12.73 5.22
C TYR A 245 10.08 -11.22 5.02
N PRO A 246 9.22 -10.40 5.66
CA PRO A 246 9.26 -8.93 5.52
C PRO A 246 10.62 -8.33 5.83
N LYS A 247 11.31 -8.84 6.86
CA LYS A 247 12.63 -8.36 7.29
C LYS A 247 13.74 -8.53 6.24
N ASN A 248 13.50 -9.35 5.20
CA ASN A 248 14.44 -9.55 4.12
C ASN A 248 14.24 -8.55 2.98
N VAL A 249 13.10 -7.84 2.95
CA VAL A 249 12.86 -6.77 1.96
C VAL A 249 13.72 -5.58 2.37
N PRO A 250 14.69 -5.16 1.55
CA PRO A 250 15.59 -4.07 1.94
C PRO A 250 14.88 -2.72 1.83
N LEU A 251 15.40 -1.70 2.52
CA LEU A 251 14.89 -0.33 2.37
C LEU A 251 15.47 0.41 1.15
N ARG A 252 16.57 -0.11 0.57
CA ARG A 252 17.26 0.43 -0.60
C ARG A 252 17.92 -0.71 -1.39
N SER A 253 18.25 -0.48 -2.65
CA SER A 253 19.00 -1.42 -3.48
C SER A 253 20.08 -0.69 -4.29
N PRO A 254 21.12 -1.40 -4.79
CA PRO A 254 22.14 -0.79 -5.64
C PRO A 254 21.56 -0.08 -6.88
N LYS A 255 20.48 -0.63 -7.47
CA LYS A 255 19.78 0.00 -8.59
C LYS A 255 19.07 1.30 -8.18
N ALA A 256 18.40 1.30 -7.03
CA ALA A 256 17.76 2.50 -6.50
C ALA A 256 18.78 3.59 -6.13
N GLU A 257 19.96 3.20 -5.63
CA GLU A 257 21.05 4.15 -5.34
C GLU A 257 21.60 4.79 -6.61
N ALA A 258 21.81 4.00 -7.67
CA ALA A 258 22.24 4.50 -8.97
C ALA A 258 21.20 5.46 -9.57
N MET A 259 19.93 5.06 -9.59
CA MET A 259 18.82 5.89 -10.10
C MET A 259 18.65 7.17 -9.26
N SER A 260 18.70 7.07 -7.94
CA SER A 260 18.64 8.23 -7.03
C SER A 260 19.75 9.24 -7.32
N LYS A 261 20.99 8.76 -7.45
CA LYS A 261 22.14 9.63 -7.74
C LYS A 261 21.97 10.35 -9.08
N ASP A 262 21.41 9.69 -10.08
CA ASP A 262 21.21 10.28 -11.39
C ASP A 262 20.06 11.28 -11.44
N LEU A 263 18.92 10.94 -10.82
CA LEU A 263 17.79 11.86 -10.65
C LEU A 263 18.24 13.16 -9.96
N LEU A 264 19.05 13.06 -8.89
CA LEU A 264 19.63 14.23 -8.22
C LEU A 264 20.49 15.09 -9.17
N LYS A 265 21.28 14.46 -10.07
CA LYS A 265 22.07 15.21 -11.08
C LYS A 265 21.18 15.95 -12.07
N HIS A 266 20.04 15.37 -12.44
CA HIS A 266 19.04 16.02 -13.30
C HIS A 266 18.19 17.06 -12.55
N GLY A 267 18.47 17.31 -11.27
CA GLY A 267 17.83 18.36 -10.46
C GLY A 267 16.51 17.94 -9.80
N PHE A 268 16.18 16.64 -9.82
CA PHE A 268 15.04 16.14 -9.05
C PHE A 268 15.28 16.31 -7.55
N GLN A 269 14.21 16.54 -6.82
CA GLN A 269 14.17 16.71 -5.38
C GLN A 269 13.31 15.59 -4.75
N LEU A 270 13.60 15.26 -3.49
CA LEU A 270 12.94 14.16 -2.73
C LEU A 270 13.06 12.80 -3.42
N VAL A 271 14.22 12.53 -4.02
CA VAL A 271 14.54 11.29 -4.74
C VAL A 271 15.70 10.55 -4.07
N GLY A 272 15.73 10.50 -2.73
CA GLY A 272 16.75 9.73 -1.99
C GLY A 272 16.62 8.20 -2.24
N PRO A 273 17.66 7.39 -1.98
CA PRO A 273 17.66 5.96 -2.37
C PRO A 273 16.50 5.14 -1.78
N VAL A 274 16.05 5.47 -0.55
CA VAL A 274 14.91 4.80 0.08
C VAL A 274 13.60 5.16 -0.61
N ILE A 275 13.42 6.44 -0.96
CA ILE A 275 12.24 6.92 -1.70
C ILE A 275 12.19 6.29 -3.07
N VAL A 276 13.33 6.30 -3.80
CA VAL A 276 13.43 5.71 -5.13
C VAL A 276 13.17 4.21 -5.09
N TYR A 277 13.65 3.50 -4.06
CA TYR A 277 13.33 2.08 -3.93
C TYR A 277 11.84 1.84 -3.66
N SER A 278 11.22 2.67 -2.82
CA SER A 278 9.77 2.61 -2.59
C SER A 278 8.97 2.90 -3.87
N PHE A 279 9.42 3.86 -4.69
CA PHE A 279 8.88 4.12 -6.02
C PHE A 279 9.02 2.90 -6.93
N MET A 280 10.22 2.30 -7.02
CA MET A 280 10.46 1.11 -7.84
C MET A 280 9.54 -0.05 -7.45
N GLN A 281 9.27 -0.22 -6.15
CA GLN A 281 8.31 -1.21 -5.64
C GLN A 281 6.88 -0.86 -6.04
N ALA A 282 6.49 0.40 -5.88
CA ALA A 282 5.15 0.87 -6.19
C ALA A 282 4.81 0.76 -7.69
N CYS A 283 5.74 1.09 -8.58
CA CYS A 283 5.54 1.06 -10.03
C CYS A 283 5.89 -0.29 -10.70
N GLY A 284 6.25 -1.30 -9.90
CA GLY A 284 6.51 -2.65 -10.39
C GLY A 284 7.83 -2.83 -11.16
N MET A 285 8.79 -1.91 -11.01
CA MET A 285 10.17 -2.13 -11.45
C MET A 285 10.88 -3.19 -10.60
N THR A 286 10.43 -3.38 -9.36
CA THR A 286 10.78 -4.53 -8.52
C THR A 286 9.53 -5.20 -8.00
N ILE A 287 9.50 -6.53 -8.05
CA ILE A 287 8.39 -7.35 -7.54
C ILE A 287 8.80 -7.87 -6.16
N ASP A 288 8.40 -7.11 -5.14
CA ASP A 288 8.77 -7.35 -3.74
C ASP A 288 7.62 -7.91 -2.90
N HIS A 289 6.52 -8.31 -3.55
CA HIS A 289 5.51 -9.13 -2.88
C HIS A 289 6.18 -10.36 -2.27
N LEU A 290 5.81 -10.70 -1.04
CA LEU A 290 6.30 -11.92 -0.42
C LEU A 290 5.80 -13.13 -1.20
N VAL A 291 6.60 -14.20 -1.28
CA VAL A 291 6.25 -15.37 -2.12
C VAL A 291 4.96 -16.07 -1.71
N ASP A 292 4.47 -15.84 -0.49
CA ASP A 292 3.21 -16.37 0.03
C ASP A 292 2.02 -15.41 -0.12
N CYS A 293 2.26 -14.19 -0.60
CA CYS A 293 1.22 -13.25 -0.99
C CYS A 293 0.57 -13.69 -2.30
N TYR A 294 -0.77 -13.65 -2.37
CA TYR A 294 -1.52 -14.04 -3.57
C TYR A 294 -1.16 -13.18 -4.81
N ARG A 295 -0.74 -11.92 -4.59
CA ARG A 295 -0.31 -11.01 -5.66
C ARG A 295 1.06 -11.34 -6.22
N TYR A 296 1.88 -12.13 -5.54
CA TYR A 296 3.24 -12.44 -5.99
C TYR A 296 3.25 -13.08 -7.38
N SER A 297 2.53 -14.19 -7.55
CA SER A 297 2.46 -14.88 -8.85
C SER A 297 1.78 -14.03 -9.92
N GLU A 298 0.76 -13.24 -9.54
CA GLU A 298 0.06 -12.37 -10.48
C GLU A 298 0.98 -11.26 -11.01
N CYS A 299 1.73 -10.58 -10.14
CA CYS A 299 2.68 -9.55 -10.54
C CYS A 299 3.89 -10.13 -11.30
N VAL A 300 4.38 -11.33 -10.95
CA VAL A 300 5.41 -12.04 -11.72
C VAL A 300 4.92 -12.32 -13.15
N ASN A 301 3.70 -12.84 -13.32
CA ASN A 301 3.15 -13.10 -14.65
C ASN A 301 2.96 -11.81 -15.48
N LEU A 302 2.67 -10.69 -14.82
CA LEU A 302 2.62 -9.38 -15.48
C LEU A 302 4.01 -8.90 -15.88
N ALA A 303 5.03 -9.16 -15.06
CA ALA A 303 6.43 -8.79 -15.31
C ALA A 303 7.09 -9.55 -16.45
N GLU A 304 6.62 -10.77 -16.77
CA GLU A 304 7.10 -11.56 -17.90
C GLU A 304 6.61 -11.03 -19.25
N ARG A 305 5.61 -10.13 -19.25
CA ARG A 305 5.12 -9.52 -20.49
C ARG A 305 6.21 -8.60 -21.06
N PRO A 306 6.34 -8.53 -22.40
CA PRO A 306 7.24 -7.58 -23.02
C PRO A 306 6.93 -6.17 -22.54
N TRP A 307 7.98 -5.41 -22.26
CA TRP A 307 7.85 -3.98 -21.99
C TRP A 307 7.14 -3.32 -23.17
N ARG A 308 6.07 -2.57 -22.88
CA ARG A 308 5.27 -1.89 -23.90
C ARG A 308 5.46 -0.40 -23.71
N HIS A 309 6.08 0.25 -24.69
CA HIS A 309 5.82 1.66 -24.92
C HIS A 309 4.33 1.80 -25.20
N VAL A 310 3.64 2.59 -24.39
CA VAL A 310 2.33 3.14 -24.74
C VAL A 310 2.58 4.57 -25.18
#